data_AF-A0A8H6NNB5-F1
#
_entry.id   AF-A0A8H6NNB5-F1
#
_cell.length_a   1.000
_cell.length_b   1.000
_cell.length_c   1.000
_cell.angle_alpha   90.00
_cell.angle_beta   90.00
_cell.angle_gamma   90.00
#
_symmetry.space_group_name_H-M   'P 1'
#
loop_
_entity.id
_entity.type
_entity.pdbx_description
1 polymer ?
#
loop_
_entity_poly.entity_id
_entity_poly.type
_entity_poly.pdbx_seq_one_letter_code
_entity_poly.pdbx_strand_id
1 'polypeptide(L)' 'MAVISQESDHSSVESFENSQDILEYKVHSNLVSSSHLVRVLENRLPANSFTLEMRHSVYIIRVKKSCVTRSRKT' A
#
# COMPACT_ATOMS: atom_id res chain seq x y z
N MET A 1 2.07 38.42 31.91
CA MET A 1 1.45 38.91 30.67
C MET A 1 1.99 38.06 29.52
N ALA A 2 1.10 37.51 28.71
CA ALA A 2 1.42 36.67 27.57
C ALA A 2 1.82 37.52 26.36
N VAL A 3 2.77 37.02 25.55
CA VAL A 3 2.91 37.40 24.13
C VAL A 3 3.21 36.15 23.31
N ILE A 4 2.41 35.96 22.29
CA ILE A 4 2.45 34.89 21.28
C ILE A 4 2.99 35.57 20.02
N SER A 5 3.97 34.96 19.34
CA SER A 5 4.24 35.25 17.93
C SER A 5 4.43 33.93 17.20
N GLN A 6 3.45 33.62 16.35
CA GLN A 6 3.56 32.66 15.26
C GLN A 6 4.40 33.29 14.15
N GLU A 7 5.41 32.60 13.66
CA GLU A 7 5.90 32.73 12.28
C GLU A 7 6.19 31.33 11.73
N SER A 8 5.60 31.07 10.57
CA SER A 8 5.62 29.83 9.79
C SER A 8 6.87 29.79 8.90
N ASP A 9 7.45 28.61 8.64
CA ASP A 9 7.98 28.29 7.31
C ASP A 9 8.13 26.78 7.09
N HIS A 10 8.05 26.39 5.82
CA HIS A 10 7.79 25.07 5.27
C HIS A 10 8.98 24.09 5.35
N SER A 11 8.69 22.80 5.52
CA SER A 11 9.38 21.62 4.94
C SER A 11 9.29 20.45 5.93
N SER A 12 8.81 19.25 5.63
CA SER A 12 8.36 18.62 4.40
C SER A 12 7.05 17.92 4.73
N VAL A 13 6.16 17.83 3.74
CA VAL A 13 4.96 17.00 3.81
C VAL A 13 5.41 15.59 4.13
N GLU A 14 5.34 15.18 5.39
CA GLU A 14 5.18 13.78 5.70
C GLU A 14 3.85 13.42 5.05
N SER A 15 3.93 12.87 3.84
CA SER A 15 2.83 12.10 3.29
C SER A 15 2.66 10.90 4.23
N PHE A 16 1.98 11.15 5.34
CA PHE A 16 1.13 10.19 5.99
C PHE A 16 0.09 9.80 4.92
N GLU A 17 0.51 8.98 3.93
CA GLU A 17 -0.42 8.13 3.18
C GLU A 17 -1.03 7.25 4.27
N ASN A 18 -2.17 7.75 4.74
CA ASN A 18 -3.10 7.16 5.66
C ASN A 18 -2.96 5.64 5.68
N SER A 19 -2.39 5.08 6.76
CA SER A 19 -2.30 3.63 6.95
C SER A 19 -3.69 2.95 6.91
N GLN A 20 -4.78 3.71 6.85
CA GLN A 20 -6.13 3.20 6.61
C GLN A 20 -6.44 2.89 5.13
N ASP A 21 -5.63 3.35 4.17
CA ASP A 21 -5.85 3.18 2.72
C ASP A 21 -5.03 2.06 2.08
N ILE A 22 -4.22 1.33 2.84
CA ILE A 22 -3.40 0.23 2.32
C ILE A 22 -3.87 -1.09 2.95
N LEU A 23 -4.12 -2.10 2.11
CA LEU A 23 -4.40 -3.47 2.52
C LEU A 23 -3.11 -4.29 2.42
N GLU A 24 -2.72 -4.92 3.52
CA GLU A 24 -1.56 -5.81 3.57
C GLU A 24 -2.02 -7.27 3.59
N TYR A 25 -1.48 -8.08 2.67
CA TYR A 25 -1.69 -9.53 2.61
C TYR A 25 -0.35 -10.24 2.77
N LYS A 26 -0.34 -11.32 3.57
CA LYS A 26 0.84 -12.13 3.83
C LYS A 26 0.63 -13.53 3.28
N VAL A 27 1.53 -13.97 2.39
CA VAL A 27 1.46 -15.28 1.76
C VAL A 27 2.79 -15.99 1.97
N HIS A 28 2.77 -17.19 2.54
CA HIS A 28 3.99 -17.97 2.71
C HIS A 28 4.53 -18.48 1.36
N SER A 29 5.84 -18.45 1.19
CA SER A 29 6.51 -18.82 -0.06
C SER A 29 6.46 -20.32 -0.39
N ASN A 30 6.02 -21.15 0.57
CA ASN A 30 5.74 -22.57 0.34
C ASN A 30 4.35 -22.83 -0.28
N LEU A 31 3.45 -21.85 -0.27
CA LEU A 31 2.07 -22.00 -0.78
C LEU A 31 1.96 -21.63 -2.26
N VAL A 32 2.79 -20.70 -2.73
CA VAL A 32 2.75 -20.20 -4.10
C VAL A 32 4.16 -19.80 -4.56
N SER A 33 4.49 -20.10 -5.82
CA SER A 33 5.74 -19.63 -6.40
C SER A 33 5.69 -18.12 -6.66
N SER A 34 6.84 -17.44 -6.58
CA SER A 34 6.94 -16.00 -6.85
C SER A 34 6.41 -15.63 -8.23
N SER A 35 6.73 -16.42 -9.26
CA SER A 35 6.27 -16.21 -10.63
C SER A 35 4.74 -16.30 -10.77
N HIS A 36 4.11 -17.23 -10.08
CA HIS A 36 2.66 -17.37 -10.10
C HIS A 36 2.01 -16.21 -9.35
N LEU A 37 2.56 -15.84 -8.19
CA LEU A 37 2.06 -14.73 -7.39
C LEU A 37 2.12 -13.40 -8.17
N VAL A 38 3.26 -13.08 -8.80
CA VAL A 38 3.43 -11.87 -9.61
C VAL A 38 2.43 -11.85 -10.76
N ARG A 39 2.30 -12.95 -11.51
CA ARG A 39 1.36 -13.05 -12.63
C ARG A 39 -0.09 -12.82 -12.18
N VAL A 40 -0.48 -13.34 -11.02
CA VAL A 40 -1.82 -13.10 -10.46
C VAL A 40 -2.02 -11.65 -10.08
N LEU A 41 -1.02 -11.02 -9.46
CA LEU A 41 -1.10 -9.61 -9.07
C LEU A 41 -1.20 -8.71 -10.31
N GLU A 42 -0.36 -8.92 -11.33
CA GLU A 42 -0.39 -8.17 -12.59
C GLU A 42 -1.70 -8.36 -13.37
N ASN A 43 -2.30 -9.55 -13.32
CA ASN A 43 -3.58 -9.82 -13.99
C ASN A 43 -4.79 -9.20 -13.26
N ARG A 44 -4.70 -9.02 -11.94
CA ARG A 44 -5.85 -8.60 -11.11
C ARG A 44 -5.81 -7.15 -10.71
N LEU A 45 -4.62 -6.56 -10.66
CA LEU A 45 -4.39 -5.22 -10.13
C LEU A 45 -3.73 -4.35 -11.20
N PRO A 46 -4.14 -3.08 -11.33
CA PRO A 46 -3.47 -2.16 -12.23
C PRO A 46 -1.99 -1.99 -11.87
N ALA A 47 -1.15 -1.80 -12.89
CA ALA A 47 0.25 -1.47 -12.70
C ALA A 47 0.36 -0.25 -11.76
N ASN A 48 1.22 -0.36 -10.73
CA ASN A 48 1.43 0.63 -9.66
C ASN A 48 0.38 0.69 -8.53
N SER A 49 -0.63 -0.20 -8.51
CA SER A 49 -1.60 -0.23 -7.41
C SER A 49 -1.24 -1.18 -6.27
N PHE A 50 -0.16 -1.94 -6.44
CA PHE A 50 0.37 -2.83 -5.42
C PHE A 50 1.90 -2.75 -5.34
N THR A 51 2.43 -3.12 -4.18
CA THR A 51 3.85 -3.41 -3.99
C THR A 51 3.98 -4.82 -3.43
N LEU A 52 5.03 -5.52 -3.85
CA LEU A 52 5.35 -6.87 -3.42
C LEU A 52 6.74 -6.85 -2.78
N GLU A 53 6.82 -7.24 -1.51
CA GLU A 53 8.06 -7.35 -0.74
C GLU A 53 8.21 -8.78 -0.25
N MET A 54 9.38 -9.39 -0.43
CA MET A 54 9.67 -10.71 0.14
C MET A 54 10.49 -10.53 1.42
N ARG A 55 9.98 -11.04 2.55
CA ARG A 55 10.70 -11.09 3.82
C ARG A 55 10.80 -12.53 4.30
N HIS A 56 12.02 -13.04 4.43
CA HIS A 56 12.27 -14.44 4.77
C HIS A 56 11.50 -15.38 3.84
N SER A 57 10.53 -16.13 4.36
CA SER A 57 9.69 -17.08 3.64
C SER A 57 8.25 -16.58 3.44
N VAL A 58 8.04 -15.26 3.46
CA VAL A 58 6.71 -14.64 3.35
C VAL A 58 6.75 -13.51 2.33
N TYR A 59 5.83 -13.57 1.38
CA TYR A 59 5.48 -12.46 0.50
C TYR A 59 4.51 -11.53 1.23
N ILE A 60 4.88 -10.26 1.31
CA ILE A 60 4.08 -9.16 1.84
C ILE A 60 3.59 -8.36 0.64
N ILE A 61 2.28 -8.37 0.42
CA ILE A 61 1.63 -7.68 -0.69
C ILE A 61 0.88 -6.50 -0.11
N ARG A 62 1.23 -5.28 -0.50
CA ARG A 62 0.54 -4.07 -0.07
C ARG A 62 -0.23 -3.49 -1.25
N VAL A 63 -1.55 -3.34 -1.10
CA VAL A 63 -2.47 -2.91 -2.16
C VAL A 63 -3.17 -1.63 -1.72
N LYS A 64 -3.25 -0.62 -2.60
CA LYS A 64 -4.01 0.61 -2.30
C LYS A 64 -5.52 0.31 -2.33
N LYS A 65 -6.28 0.60 -1.27
CA LYS A 65 -7.73 0.34 -1.18
C LYS A 65 -8.53 1.00 -2.30
N SER A 66 -8.08 2.16 -2.77
CA SER A 66 -8.68 2.87 -3.91
C SER A 66 -8.73 2.04 -5.19
N CYS A 67 -7.89 1.00 -5.34
CA CYS A 67 -7.96 0.09 -6.48
C CYS A 67 -8.89 -1.13 -6.27
N VAL A 68 -9.33 -1.38 -5.03
CA VAL A 68 -10.20 -2.51 -4.67
C VAL A 68 -11.69 -2.11 -4.70
N THR A 69 -12.01 -0.81 -4.66
CA THR A 69 -13.38 -0.25 -4.60
C THR A 69 -14.10 -0.14 -5.95
N ARG A 70 -13.91 -1.07 -6.89
CA ARG A 70 -14.65 -1.02 -8.17
C ARG A 70 -15.23 -2.37 -8.61
N SER A 71 -16.26 -2.82 -7.90
CA SER A 71 -17.43 -3.50 -8.50
C SER A 71 -18.49 -3.83 -7.45
N ARG A 72 -19.47 -2.93 -7.28
CA ARG A 72 -20.86 -3.33 -7.04
C ARG A 72 -21.83 -2.23 -7.45
N LYS A 73 -22.08 -2.10 -8.75
CA LYS A 73 -23.33 -1.53 -9.27
C LYS A 73 -23.55 -1.95 -10.73
N THR A 74 -24.29 -3.03 -10.90
CA THR A 74 -25.32 -3.19 -11.96
C THR A 74 -26.28 -4.24 -11.45
#